data_AF-A0A1M6IZW2-F1
#
_entry.id   AF-A0A1M6IZW2-F1
#
_cell.length_a   1.000
_cell.length_b   1.000
_cell.length_c   1.000
_cell.angle_alpha   90.00
_cell.angle_beta   90.00
_cell.angle_gamma   90.00
#
_symmetry.space_group_name_H-M   'P 1'
#
loop_
_entity.id
_entity.type
_entity.pdbx_description
1 polymer ?
#
loop_
_entity_poly.entity_id
_entity_poly.type
_entity_poly.pdbx_seq_one_letter_code
_entity_poly.pdbx_strand_id
1 'polypeptide(L)'
;MSYESILEELTKGLQAAGLENFSVASSDEAMVNIAKPIAKAIHDGSDFEIKGSATVAEIGAMQDVQPGDIWAMKDSGTVFNSDGTTLIVTAGDLIRWDGRKWSTLLHIDLTGYVKDEDLASSIAVVTASIAAVQASVTAHASRTDNPHQVTAAQVGAATPNDLLRMRYAATNTLRFYRGVLAS
;
A
#
# COMPACT_ATOMS: atom_id res chain seq x y z
N MET A 1 22.40 43.37 -0.25
CA MET A 1 23.39 42.28 -0.27
C MET A 1 23.44 41.73 -1.69
N SER A 2 24.61 41.50 -2.28
CA SER A 2 24.67 40.95 -3.65
C SER A 2 24.31 39.47 -3.66
N TYR A 3 23.83 38.95 -4.79
CA TYR A 3 23.57 37.51 -4.96
C TYR A 3 24.79 36.65 -4.56
N GLU A 4 25.98 37.03 -5.02
CA GLU A 4 27.22 36.33 -4.70
C GLU A 4 27.54 36.34 -3.19
N SER A 5 27.28 37.46 -2.51
CA SER A 5 27.47 37.55 -1.05
C SER A 5 26.49 36.64 -0.29
N ILE A 6 25.24 36.55 -0.74
CA ILE A 6 24.23 35.67 -0.13
C ILE A 6 24.59 34.21 -0.38
N LEU A 7 24.98 33.86 -1.61
CA LEU A 7 25.37 32.51 -1.99
C LEU A 7 26.58 32.02 -1.19
N GLU A 8 27.59 32.87 -1.04
CA GLU A 8 28.78 32.57 -0.26
C GLU A 8 28.45 32.33 1.22
N GLU A 9 27.63 33.18 1.83
CA GLU A 9 27.21 33.03 3.23
C GLU A 9 26.40 31.74 3.46
N LEU A 10 25.45 31.43 2.59
CA LEU A 10 24.65 30.21 2.69
C LEU A 10 25.48 28.95 2.51
N THR A 11 26.38 28.93 1.53
CA THR A 11 27.25 27.79 1.27
C THR A 11 28.13 27.50 2.49
N LYS A 12 28.72 28.54 3.08
CA LYS A 12 29.52 28.42 4.31
C LYS A 12 28.69 27.96 5.51
N GLY A 13 27.48 28.50 5.67
CA GLY A 13 26.56 28.09 6.74
C GLY A 13 26.18 26.62 6.64
N LEU A 14 25.90 26.12 5.43
CA LEU A 14 25.58 24.72 5.18
C LEU A 14 26.78 23.80 5.40
N GLN A 15 27.99 24.21 4.98
CA GLN A 15 29.24 23.48 5.27
C GLN A 15 29.49 23.40 6.79
N ALA A 16 29.27 24.48 7.52
CA ALA A 16 29.47 24.55 8.97
C ALA A 16 28.42 23.72 9.74
N ALA A 17 27.23 23.52 9.19
CA ALA A 17 26.16 22.74 9.81
C ALA A 17 26.44 21.22 9.86
N GLY A 18 27.48 20.73 9.18
CA GLY A 18 28.04 19.38 9.39
C GLY A 18 26.99 18.27 9.38
N LEU A 19 26.25 18.10 8.29
CA LEU A 19 25.27 17.01 8.19
C LEU A 19 26.00 15.70 7.87
N GLU A 20 26.52 15.03 8.90
CA GLU A 20 27.24 13.74 8.82
C GLU A 20 26.44 12.60 8.13
N ASN A 21 25.13 12.80 7.92
CA ASN A 21 24.21 11.81 7.36
C ASN A 21 23.79 12.06 5.89
N PHE A 22 24.36 13.04 5.19
CA PHE A 22 24.02 13.30 3.78
C PHE A 22 25.20 12.93 2.87
N SER A 23 25.20 11.70 2.35
CA SER A 23 26.21 11.21 1.41
C SER A 23 25.96 11.83 0.02
N VAL A 24 26.76 12.82 -0.38
CA VAL A 24 26.71 13.36 -1.74
C VAL A 24 28.12 13.55 -2.29
N ALA A 25 28.29 13.25 -3.57
CA ALA A 25 29.56 13.37 -4.30
C ALA A 25 30.12 14.79 -4.18
N SER A 26 31.31 14.92 -3.58
CA SER A 26 31.98 16.18 -3.20
C SER A 26 31.07 17.19 -2.48
N SER A 27 31.22 17.31 -1.16
CA SER A 27 30.45 18.21 -0.29
C SER A 27 30.21 19.61 -0.88
N ASP A 28 31.19 20.18 -1.59
CA ASP A 28 31.14 21.57 -2.04
C ASP A 28 30.14 21.81 -3.18
N GLU A 29 30.05 20.90 -4.17
CA GLU A 29 29.12 21.07 -5.29
C GLU A 29 27.67 20.81 -4.86
N ALA A 30 27.45 19.84 -3.97
CA ALA A 30 26.14 19.56 -3.38
C ALA A 30 25.64 20.73 -2.53
N MET A 31 26.49 21.31 -1.67
CA MET A 31 26.11 22.47 -0.87
C MET A 31 25.79 23.69 -1.74
N VAL A 32 26.58 23.92 -2.79
CA VAL A 32 26.31 25.00 -3.76
C VAL A 32 24.99 24.77 -4.50
N ASN A 33 24.65 23.53 -4.86
CA ASN A 33 23.39 23.21 -5.52
C ASN A 33 22.16 23.41 -4.61
N ILE A 34 22.31 23.23 -3.29
CA ILE A 34 21.28 23.57 -2.29
C ILE A 34 21.23 25.10 -2.06
N ALA A 35 22.39 25.75 -1.95
CA ALA A 35 22.49 27.17 -1.62
C ALA A 35 22.05 28.09 -2.76
N LYS A 36 22.42 27.80 -4.01
CA LYS A 36 22.06 28.59 -5.21
C LYS A 36 20.59 28.94 -5.32
N PRO A 37 19.66 27.97 -5.28
CA PRO A 37 18.25 28.29 -5.37
C PRO A 37 17.83 29.20 -4.21
N ILE A 38 18.36 28.99 -3.00
CA ILE A 38 18.00 29.76 -1.80
C ILE A 38 18.52 31.20 -1.89
N ALA A 39 19.78 31.35 -2.30
CA ALA A 39 20.41 32.65 -2.53
C ALA A 39 19.66 33.47 -3.58
N LYS A 40 19.24 32.82 -4.67
CA LYS A 40 18.47 33.47 -5.74
C LYS A 40 17.10 33.93 -5.25
N ALA A 41 16.39 33.10 -4.50
CA ALA A 41 15.09 33.48 -3.93
C ALA A 41 15.18 34.65 -2.96
N ILE A 42 16.19 34.65 -2.06
CA ILE A 42 16.44 35.76 -1.12
C ILE A 42 16.83 37.04 -1.88
N HIS A 43 17.70 36.93 -2.88
CA HIS A 43 18.15 38.07 -3.68
C HIS A 43 17.01 38.71 -4.47
N ASP A 44 16.17 37.89 -5.10
CA ASP A 44 15.09 38.36 -5.98
C ASP A 44 13.79 38.67 -5.20
N GLY A 45 13.74 38.34 -3.89
CA GLY A 45 12.53 38.48 -3.07
C GLY A 45 11.41 37.52 -3.49
N SER A 46 11.76 36.37 -4.07
CA SER A 46 10.81 35.36 -4.55
C SER A 46 10.56 34.29 -3.49
N ASP A 47 9.32 33.80 -3.41
CA ASP A 47 8.97 32.67 -2.56
C ASP A 47 9.37 31.35 -3.23
N PHE A 48 9.71 30.35 -2.40
CA PHE A 48 9.73 28.96 -2.82
C PHE A 48 8.40 28.33 -2.51
N GLU A 49 7.59 28.11 -3.53
CA GLU A 49 6.29 27.49 -3.37
C GLU A 49 6.22 26.21 -4.20
N ILE A 50 5.81 25.12 -3.55
CA ILE A 50 5.41 23.91 -4.27
C ILE A 50 4.03 24.17 -4.83
N LYS A 51 3.95 24.41 -6.14
CA LYS A 51 2.69 24.73 -6.84
C LYS A 51 1.77 23.52 -6.96
N GLY A 52 2.34 22.31 -6.92
CA GLY A 52 1.61 21.05 -6.99
C GLY A 52 2.45 19.96 -7.62
N SER A 53 1.77 19.05 -8.33
CA SER A 53 2.41 17.97 -9.08
C SER A 53 1.99 17.97 -10.54
N ALA A 54 2.91 17.62 -11.43
CA ALA A 54 2.72 17.62 -12.87
C ALA A 54 3.49 16.48 -13.56
N THR A 55 2.99 16.03 -14.70
CA THR A 55 3.71 15.13 -15.61
C THR A 55 4.73 15.89 -16.46
N VAL A 56 5.68 15.20 -17.09
CA VAL A 56 6.64 15.78 -18.03
C VAL A 56 5.94 16.56 -19.15
N ALA A 57 4.82 16.02 -19.66
CA ALA A 57 4.02 16.68 -20.69
C ALA A 57 3.35 17.95 -20.16
N GLU A 58 2.79 17.92 -18.95
CA GLU A 58 2.20 19.09 -18.31
C GLU A 58 3.26 20.19 -18.09
N ILE A 59 4.45 19.85 -17.55
CA ILE A 59 5.56 20.78 -17.36
C ILE A 59 5.96 21.47 -18.67
N GLY A 60 6.08 20.71 -19.77
CA GLY A 60 6.42 21.25 -21.09
C GLY A 60 5.36 22.17 -21.69
N ALA A 61 4.11 22.10 -21.22
CA ALA A 61 2.99 22.90 -21.68
C ALA A 61 2.68 24.11 -20.77
N MET A 62 3.36 24.25 -19.64
CA MET A 62 3.08 25.32 -18.68
C MET A 62 3.36 26.70 -19.28
N GLN A 63 2.45 27.62 -19.00
CA GLN A 63 2.57 29.04 -19.30
C GLN A 63 2.58 29.83 -17.98
N ASP A 64 3.11 31.05 -18.02
CA ASP A 64 3.12 31.99 -16.88
C ASP A 64 3.88 31.54 -15.62
N VAL A 65 4.78 30.57 -15.75
CA VAL A 65 5.62 30.06 -14.65
C VAL A 65 6.54 31.16 -14.14
N GLN A 66 6.55 31.36 -12.81
CA GLN A 66 7.37 32.39 -12.18
C GLN A 66 8.71 31.81 -11.71
N PRO A 67 9.80 32.58 -11.76
CA PRO A 67 11.08 32.16 -11.19
C PRO A 67 10.90 31.80 -9.71
N GLY A 68 11.21 30.56 -9.31
CA GLY A 68 10.94 30.08 -7.95
C GLY A 68 9.90 28.98 -7.85
N ASP A 69 8.99 28.87 -8.83
CA ASP A 69 7.96 27.83 -8.81
C ASP A 69 8.59 26.42 -8.79
N ILE A 70 8.13 25.59 -7.85
CA ILE A 70 8.53 24.19 -7.70
C ILE A 70 7.35 23.28 -8.04
N TRP A 71 7.64 22.20 -8.77
CA TRP A 71 6.67 21.15 -9.10
C TRP A 71 7.21 19.77 -8.75
N ALA A 72 6.35 18.91 -8.22
CA ALA A 72 6.64 17.49 -8.04
C ALA A 72 6.31 16.70 -9.31
N MET A 73 7.23 15.85 -9.77
CA MET A 73 7.05 15.05 -10.98
C MET A 73 6.18 13.83 -10.72
N LYS A 74 5.16 13.63 -11.55
CA LYS A 74 4.28 12.44 -11.51
C LYS A 74 4.84 11.25 -12.26
N ASP A 75 5.69 11.49 -13.26
CA ASP A 75 6.24 10.50 -14.16
C ASP A 75 7.72 10.77 -14.47
N SER A 76 8.41 9.74 -14.92
CA SER A 76 9.80 9.82 -15.34
C SER A 76 9.89 10.16 -16.82
N GLY A 77 10.88 10.95 -17.22
CA GLY A 77 11.09 11.30 -18.62
C GLY A 77 12.06 12.45 -18.83
N THR A 78 11.88 13.17 -19.93
CA THR A 78 12.75 14.29 -20.32
C THR A 78 11.93 15.56 -20.48
N VAL A 79 12.24 16.57 -19.67
CA VAL A 79 11.75 17.93 -19.81
C VAL A 79 12.66 18.68 -20.79
N PHE A 80 12.07 19.34 -21.77
CA PHE A 80 12.78 20.18 -22.73
C PHE A 80 12.70 21.64 -22.27
N ASN A 81 13.85 22.27 -22.10
CA ASN A 81 13.94 23.65 -21.68
C ASN A 81 13.86 24.61 -22.86
N SER A 82 13.40 25.83 -22.60
CA SER A 82 13.28 26.88 -23.61
C SER A 82 14.63 27.32 -24.20
N ASP A 83 15.72 27.09 -23.47
CA ASP A 83 17.10 27.34 -23.91
C ASP A 83 17.68 26.21 -24.78
N GLY A 84 16.88 25.18 -25.10
CA GLY A 84 17.26 24.03 -25.91
C GLY A 84 17.97 22.92 -25.13
N THR A 85 18.22 23.09 -23.83
CA THR A 85 18.75 22.02 -22.97
C THR A 85 17.65 21.04 -22.57
N THR A 86 18.05 19.89 -22.03
CA THR A 86 17.13 18.87 -21.53
C THR A 86 17.42 18.54 -20.08
N LEU A 87 16.37 18.25 -19.31
CA LEU A 87 16.44 17.75 -17.94
C LEU A 87 15.83 16.34 -17.89
N ILE A 88 16.58 15.37 -17.39
CA ILE A 88 16.06 14.01 -17.11
C ILE A 88 15.49 14.03 -15.70
N VAL A 89 14.26 13.52 -15.55
CA VAL A 89 13.54 13.49 -14.29
C VAL A 89 12.96 12.10 -14.02
N THR A 90 12.81 11.77 -12.74
CA THR A 90 12.11 10.58 -12.25
C THR A 90 10.82 11.01 -11.54
N ALA A 91 9.81 10.14 -11.55
CA ALA A 91 8.63 10.32 -10.70
C ALA A 91 9.07 10.51 -9.23
N GLY A 92 8.54 11.54 -8.57
CA GLY A 92 8.94 11.96 -7.22
C GLY A 92 9.92 13.13 -7.19
N ASP A 93 10.64 13.43 -8.28
CA ASP A 93 11.56 14.57 -8.32
C ASP A 93 10.83 15.89 -8.05
N LEU A 94 11.47 16.78 -7.30
CA LEU A 94 11.10 18.18 -7.24
C LEU A 94 11.95 18.96 -8.24
N ILE A 95 11.30 19.61 -9.19
CA ILE A 95 11.95 20.48 -10.17
C ILE A 95 11.55 21.94 -9.94
N ARG A 96 12.45 22.85 -10.28
CA ARG A 96 12.27 24.29 -10.11
C ARG A 96 12.48 25.03 -11.42
N TRP A 97 11.66 26.06 -11.66
CA TRP A 97 11.91 27.06 -12.70
C TRP A 97 12.86 28.14 -12.20
N ASP A 98 13.98 28.35 -12.90
CA ASP A 98 14.98 29.38 -12.55
C ASP A 98 14.71 30.74 -13.22
N GLY A 99 13.68 30.82 -14.07
CA GLY A 99 13.36 31.96 -14.92
C GLY A 99 13.70 31.78 -16.40
N ARG A 100 14.45 30.72 -16.76
CA ARG A 100 14.84 30.38 -18.14
C ARG A 100 14.71 28.90 -18.46
N LYS A 101 14.95 28.04 -17.48
CA LYS A 101 14.92 26.59 -17.61
C LYS A 101 14.45 25.90 -16.33
N TRP A 102 14.01 24.66 -16.50
CA TRP A 102 13.78 23.74 -15.41
C TRP A 102 15.09 23.08 -14.97
N SER A 103 15.26 22.94 -13.66
CA SER A 103 16.36 22.22 -13.04
C SER A 103 15.86 21.37 -11.88
N THR A 104 16.48 20.21 -11.63
CA THR A 104 16.19 19.41 -10.43
C THR A 104 16.58 20.19 -9.19
N LEU A 105 15.63 20.36 -8.27
CA LEU A 105 15.88 20.87 -6.93
C LEU A 105 16.26 19.73 -5.99
N LEU A 106 15.50 18.64 -6.03
CA LEU A 106 15.75 17.44 -5.22
C LEU A 106 15.25 16.20 -5.97
N HIS A 107 16.09 15.17 -6.05
CA HIS A 107 15.65 13.83 -6.43
C HIS A 107 15.04 13.16 -5.20
N ILE A 108 13.76 12.77 -5.25
CA ILE A 108 13.13 12.01 -4.17
C ILE A 108 13.03 10.57 -4.60
N ASP A 109 14.02 9.77 -4.19
CA ASP A 109 13.95 8.32 -4.34
C ASP A 109 13.08 7.71 -3.23
N LEU A 110 11.82 7.40 -3.56
CA LEU A 110 10.89 6.68 -2.67
C LEU A 110 10.90 5.17 -2.91
N THR A 111 11.66 4.67 -3.89
CA THR A 111 11.64 3.25 -4.29
C THR A 111 12.07 2.32 -3.16
N GLY A 112 12.79 2.83 -2.16
CA GLY A 112 13.19 2.09 -0.95
C GLY A 112 12.18 2.09 0.20
N TYR A 113 11.15 2.93 0.18
CA TYR A 113 10.23 3.12 1.34
C TYR A 113 8.94 2.30 1.26
N VAL A 114 8.51 1.93 0.06
CA VAL A 114 7.53 0.85 -0.15
C VAL A 114 7.99 0.09 -1.37
N LYS A 115 8.71 -1.01 -1.16
CA LYS A 115 9.03 -1.85 -2.29
C LYS A 115 7.79 -2.65 -2.62
N ASP A 116 7.34 -2.55 -3.87
CA ASP A 116 6.24 -3.38 -4.38
C ASP A 116 6.48 -4.87 -4.09
N GLU A 117 7.74 -5.29 -3.91
CA GLU A 117 8.13 -6.65 -3.51
C GLU A 117 7.64 -7.06 -2.12
N ASP A 118 7.62 -6.15 -1.14
CA ASP A 118 7.15 -6.43 0.23
C ASP A 118 5.62 -6.56 0.26
N LEU A 119 4.95 -5.68 -0.49
CA LEU A 119 3.49 -5.76 -0.67
C LEU A 119 3.11 -7.03 -1.44
N ALA A 120 3.82 -7.35 -2.52
CA ALA A 120 3.60 -8.55 -3.32
C ALA A 120 3.84 -9.83 -2.50
N SER A 121 4.89 -9.84 -1.66
CA SER A 121 5.17 -10.96 -0.75
C SER A 121 4.06 -11.14 0.28
N SER A 122 3.56 -10.04 0.86
CA SER A 122 2.44 -10.08 1.80
C SER A 122 1.15 -10.60 1.14
N ILE A 123 0.85 -10.16 -0.09
CA ILE A 123 -0.29 -10.64 -0.88
C ILE A 123 -0.15 -12.13 -1.19
N ALA A 124 1.05 -12.59 -1.55
CA ALA A 124 1.30 -14.00 -1.83
C ALA A 124 1.04 -14.88 -0.61
N VAL A 125 1.51 -14.47 0.58
CA VAL A 125 1.26 -15.17 1.85
C VAL A 125 -0.23 -15.21 2.18
N VAL A 126 -0.94 -14.10 2.02
CA VAL A 126 -2.40 -14.03 2.26
C VAL A 126 -3.16 -14.93 1.27
N THR A 127 -2.79 -14.91 -0.01
CA THR A 127 -3.42 -15.75 -1.05
C THR A 127 -3.22 -17.23 -0.76
N ALA A 128 -2.01 -17.65 -0.37
CA ALA A 128 -1.73 -19.02 0.02
C ALA A 128 -2.54 -19.44 1.26
N SER A 129 -2.65 -18.55 2.26
CA SER A 129 -3.45 -18.81 3.46
C SER A 129 -4.93 -18.95 3.14
N ILE A 130 -5.49 -18.09 2.28
CA ILE A 130 -6.87 -18.19 1.81
C ILE A 130 -7.10 -19.50 1.07
N ALA A 131 -6.19 -19.90 0.18
CA ALA A 131 -6.29 -21.16 -0.55
C ALA A 131 -6.29 -22.37 0.39
N ALA A 132 -5.43 -22.37 1.41
CA ALA A 132 -5.36 -23.45 2.42
C ALA A 132 -6.63 -23.53 3.26
N VAL A 133 -7.18 -22.38 3.69
CA VAL A 133 -8.46 -22.30 4.41
C VAL A 133 -9.59 -22.79 3.53
N GLN A 134 -9.65 -22.35 2.27
CA GLN A 134 -10.68 -22.75 1.33
C GLN A 134 -10.64 -24.25 1.05
N ALA A 135 -9.45 -24.84 0.90
CA ALA A 135 -9.28 -26.28 0.75
C ALA A 135 -9.78 -27.03 1.99
N SER A 136 -9.45 -26.54 3.18
CA SER A 136 -9.89 -27.14 4.45
C SER A 136 -11.40 -27.08 4.62
N VAL A 137 -12.03 -25.95 4.28
CA VAL A 137 -13.49 -25.77 4.32
C VAL A 137 -14.16 -26.65 3.28
N THR A 138 -13.64 -26.72 2.06
CA THR A 138 -14.17 -27.58 0.99
C THR A 138 -14.07 -29.05 1.36
N ALA A 139 -12.94 -29.47 1.93
CA ALA A 139 -12.76 -30.81 2.46
C ALA A 139 -13.78 -31.08 3.58
N HIS A 140 -13.92 -30.17 4.55
CA HIS A 140 -14.90 -30.32 5.63
C HIS A 140 -16.35 -30.40 5.11
N ALA A 141 -16.72 -29.56 4.15
CA ALA A 141 -18.06 -29.53 3.58
C ALA A 141 -18.38 -30.78 2.72
N SER A 142 -17.37 -31.40 2.10
CA SER A 142 -17.52 -32.62 1.32
C SER A 142 -17.46 -33.90 2.15
N ARG A 143 -17.09 -33.81 3.44
CA ARG A 143 -17.10 -34.95 4.35
C ARG A 143 -18.51 -35.38 4.67
N THR A 144 -18.89 -36.53 4.12
CA THR A 144 -20.13 -37.24 4.47
C THR A 144 -19.98 -38.09 5.74
N ASP A 145 -18.79 -38.13 6.33
CA ASP A 145 -18.42 -38.91 7.50
C ASP A 145 -18.30 -38.08 8.80
N ASN A 146 -18.71 -36.80 8.79
CA ASN A 146 -18.64 -35.88 9.95
C ASN A 146 -19.91 -35.01 10.14
N PRO A 147 -20.62 -34.98 11.31
CA PRO A 147 -20.60 -35.89 12.46
C PRO A 147 -21.98 -36.56 12.67
N HIS A 148 -22.16 -37.82 13.03
CA HIS A 148 -21.29 -38.98 13.19
C HIS A 148 -22.06 -40.13 12.54
N GLN A 149 -21.48 -41.32 12.51
CA GLN A 149 -22.24 -42.57 12.51
C GLN A 149 -23.09 -42.66 13.80
N VAL A 150 -24.03 -41.72 14.00
CA VAL A 150 -24.94 -41.72 15.13
C VAL A 150 -25.79 -42.97 14.94
N THR A 151 -25.42 -44.01 15.66
CA THR A 151 -26.12 -45.27 15.64
C THR A 151 -27.51 -45.06 16.21
N ALA A 152 -28.45 -45.90 15.80
CA ALA A 152 -29.77 -45.95 16.43
C ALA A 152 -29.66 -46.01 17.97
N ALA A 153 -28.65 -46.69 18.51
CA ALA A 153 -28.37 -46.75 19.93
C ALA A 153 -27.99 -45.39 20.56
N GLN A 154 -27.23 -44.54 19.85
CA GLN A 154 -26.79 -43.23 20.37
C GLN A 154 -27.92 -42.21 20.46
N VAL A 155 -28.93 -42.25 19.56
CA VAL A 155 -30.12 -41.39 19.65
C VAL A 155 -31.26 -42.00 20.47
N GLY A 156 -31.05 -43.19 21.05
CA GLY A 156 -32.10 -43.91 21.80
C GLY A 156 -33.26 -44.38 20.92
N ALA A 157 -33.02 -44.64 19.63
CA ALA A 157 -34.04 -45.23 18.76
C ALA A 157 -34.36 -46.66 19.21
N ALA A 158 -35.65 -47.00 19.21
CA ALA A 158 -36.13 -48.30 19.66
C ALA A 158 -35.54 -49.44 18.83
N THR A 159 -35.04 -50.49 19.49
CA THR A 159 -34.56 -51.70 18.83
C THR A 159 -35.73 -52.55 18.34
N PRO A 160 -35.53 -53.50 17.41
CA PRO A 160 -36.56 -54.46 17.03
C PRO A 160 -37.18 -55.20 18.22
N ASN A 161 -36.39 -55.48 19.26
CA ASN A 161 -36.88 -56.12 20.48
C ASN A 161 -37.77 -55.19 21.31
N ASP A 162 -37.47 -53.88 21.37
CA ASP A 162 -38.31 -52.90 22.04
C ASP A 162 -39.68 -52.80 21.35
N LEU A 163 -39.68 -52.80 20.02
CA LEU A 163 -40.91 -52.80 19.20
C LEU A 163 -41.72 -54.08 19.39
N LEU A 164 -41.06 -55.24 19.46
CA LEU A 164 -41.72 -56.52 19.75
C LEU A 164 -42.34 -56.51 21.14
N ARG A 165 -41.62 -56.05 22.17
CA ARG A 165 -42.13 -55.93 23.54
C ARG A 165 -43.34 -55.00 23.62
N MET A 166 -43.30 -53.85 22.94
CA MET A 166 -44.45 -52.94 22.82
C MET A 166 -45.64 -53.62 22.14
N ARG A 167 -45.43 -54.37 21.06
CA ARG A 167 -46.49 -55.11 20.36
C ARG A 167 -47.11 -56.19 21.24
N TYR A 168 -46.30 -56.95 21.97
CA TYR A 168 -46.80 -57.97 22.89
C TYR A 168 -47.60 -57.37 24.03
N ALA A 169 -47.11 -56.28 24.65
CA ALA A 169 -47.84 -55.57 25.70
C ALA A 169 -49.19 -55.06 25.19
N ALA A 170 -49.22 -54.36 24.05
CA ALA A 170 -50.45 -53.89 23.43
C ALA A 170 -51.43 -55.03 23.11
N THR A 171 -50.93 -56.14 22.59
CA THR A 171 -51.76 -57.31 22.24
C THR A 171 -52.36 -57.97 23.49
N ASN A 172 -51.58 -58.12 24.56
CA ASN A 172 -52.07 -58.70 25.81
C ASN A 172 -53.05 -57.78 26.53
N THR A 173 -52.81 -56.46 26.54
CA THR A 173 -53.78 -55.49 27.06
C THR A 173 -55.09 -55.57 26.26
N LEU A 174 -55.03 -55.63 24.93
CA LEU A 174 -56.24 -55.74 24.10
C LEU A 174 -56.98 -57.06 24.34
N ARG A 175 -56.27 -58.17 24.51
CA ARG A 175 -56.87 -59.47 24.86
C ARG A 175 -57.51 -59.44 26.25
N PHE A 176 -56.86 -58.82 27.23
CA PHE A 176 -57.41 -58.64 28.56
C PHE A 176 -58.70 -57.81 28.52
N TYR A 177 -58.68 -56.65 27.85
CA TYR A 177 -59.88 -55.82 27.68
C TYR A 177 -61.00 -56.54 26.92
N ARG A 178 -60.68 -57.29 25.85
CA ARG A 178 -61.68 -58.10 25.13
C ARG A 178 -62.25 -59.23 25.97
N GLY A 179 -61.44 -59.86 26.81
CA GLY A 179 -61.88 -60.90 27.74
C GLY A 179 -62.78 -60.34 28.84
N VAL A 180 -62.43 -59.18 29.39
CA VAL A 180 -63.22 -58.47 30.43
C VAL A 180 -64.52 -57.89 29.86
N LEU A 181 -64.56 -57.43 28.62
CA LEU A 181 -65.79 -56.95 27.96
C LEU A 181 -66.70 -58.10 27.49
N ALA A 182 -66.20 -59.33 27.44
CA ALA A 182 -66.94 -60.52 27.03
C ALA A 182 -67.44 -61.38 28.22
N SER A 183 -67.12 -60.97 29.46
CA SER A 183 -67.59 -61.55 30.72
C SER A 183 -68.63 -60.65 31.38
#